data_AF-A0A1H1KMT5-F1
#
_entry.id   AF-A0A1H1KMT5-F1
#
_cell.length_a   1.000
_cell.length_b   1.000
_cell.length_c   1.000
_cell.angle_alpha   90.00
_cell.angle_beta   90.00
_cell.angle_gamma   90.00
#
_symmetry.space_group_name_H-M   'P 1'
#
loop_
_entity.id
_entity.type
_entity.pdbx_description
1 polymer ?
#
loop_
_entity_poly.entity_id
_entity_poly.type
_entity_poly.pdbx_seq_one_letter_code
_entity_poly.pdbx_strand_id
1 'polypeptide(L)'
;MKAFVAGEGHARPDGSGRAGWTRRLLLCLPWPLLAAASCAAPGALAQDASFGCKVLLCAAASNPPWSGIPYCVPVMQQLFSQIAHGGGWPPCSEAGTSGGSIGYQPYQPCPAGSIAVSMGSGQSSYGADPSGSSCATMQDLQSYQTQLGAFNQAQGSQNGAPTQGPTFQTVQRAANPNPYYVDLNAGGAVTRFFFNPAPP
;
A
#
# COMPACT_ATOMS: atom_id res chain seq x y z
N MET A 1 -18.09 21.62 -38.30
CA MET A 1 -16.91 22.49 -38.54
C MET A 1 -15.70 21.58 -38.35
N LYS A 2 -15.02 21.12 -39.42
CA LYS A 2 -13.79 21.71 -40.01
C LYS A 2 -12.78 22.06 -38.91
N ALA A 3 -11.50 21.67 -38.89
CA ALA A 3 -10.55 21.06 -39.84
C ALA A 3 -9.29 20.69 -39.00
N PHE A 4 -8.47 19.66 -39.33
CA PHE A 4 -7.15 19.77 -40.01
C PHE A 4 -6.21 20.85 -39.42
N VAL A 5 -4.89 20.73 -39.22
CA VAL A 5 -3.85 19.69 -39.42
C VAL A 5 -2.50 20.34 -39.01
N ALA A 6 -1.48 19.49 -38.78
CA ALA A 6 -0.02 19.72 -38.89
C ALA A 6 0.71 20.82 -38.12
N GLY A 7 1.86 20.40 -37.59
CA GLY A 7 2.99 21.26 -37.25
C GLY A 7 4.24 20.40 -37.03
N GLU A 8 4.88 19.99 -38.12
CA GLU A 8 6.26 19.51 -38.12
C GLU A 8 7.20 20.63 -37.65
N GLY A 9 8.16 20.28 -36.79
CA GLY A 9 9.22 21.18 -36.34
C GLY A 9 10.46 20.40 -35.96
N HIS A 10 11.22 19.97 -36.96
CA HIS A 10 12.60 19.52 -36.78
C HIS A 10 13.50 20.72 -36.45
N ALA A 11 14.20 20.66 -35.31
CA ALA A 11 15.45 21.38 -35.12
C ALA A 11 16.37 20.58 -34.18
N ARG A 12 17.54 20.21 -34.70
CA ARG A 12 18.66 19.59 -33.99
C ARG A 12 19.68 20.70 -33.58
N PRO A 13 20.76 20.37 -32.85
CA PRO A 13 21.21 21.03 -31.62
C PRO A 13 22.25 22.15 -31.85
N ASP A 14 22.45 23.04 -30.86
CA ASP A 14 23.76 23.44 -30.30
C ASP A 14 23.57 24.42 -29.12
N GLY A 15 24.57 24.53 -28.22
CA GLY A 15 24.56 25.45 -27.07
C GLY A 15 24.71 24.70 -25.73
N SER A 16 25.86 24.09 -25.44
CA SER A 16 27.06 24.77 -24.93
C SER A 16 26.77 25.73 -23.77
N GLY A 17 26.78 25.17 -22.56
CA GLY A 17 26.69 25.90 -21.29
C GLY A 17 27.38 25.12 -20.18
N ARG A 18 28.63 24.70 -20.42
CA ARG A 18 29.51 24.08 -19.41
C ARG A 18 29.92 25.17 -18.41
N ALA A 19 29.17 25.33 -17.32
CA ALA A 19 29.67 26.00 -16.12
C ALA A 19 30.60 25.02 -15.40
N GLY A 20 31.89 25.31 -15.48
CA GLY A 20 32.97 24.41 -15.13
C GLY A 20 33.10 24.18 -13.63
N TRP A 21 33.19 22.91 -13.24
CA TRP A 21 33.96 22.50 -12.08
C TRP A 21 35.22 21.80 -12.59
N THR A 22 36.33 22.46 -12.31
CA THR A 22 37.69 22.21 -12.76
C THR A 22 38.15 20.77 -12.59
N ARG A 23 38.31 20.13 -13.75
CA ARG A 23 39.10 18.93 -14.00
C ARG A 23 40.58 19.28 -13.84
N ARG A 24 41.15 19.05 -12.65
CA ARG A 24 42.61 18.92 -12.49
C ARG A 24 42.96 17.45 -12.57
N LEU A 25 43.33 16.99 -13.76
CA LEU A 25 44.03 15.72 -13.93
C LEU A 25 45.54 15.96 -13.83
N LEU A 26 46.20 14.98 -13.21
CA LEU A 26 47.61 14.57 -13.35
C LEU A 26 48.69 15.46 -12.72
N LEU A 27 49.39 14.90 -11.73
CA LEU A 27 50.69 14.28 -12.02
C LEU A 27 51.14 13.31 -10.92
N CYS A 28 51.78 12.25 -11.39
CA CYS A 28 52.28 11.07 -10.73
C CYS A 28 53.19 11.33 -9.53
N LEU A 29 53.09 10.51 -8.50
CA LEU A 29 54.25 10.02 -7.74
C LEU A 29 53.99 8.55 -7.36
N PRO A 30 54.80 7.59 -7.86
CA PRO A 30 54.72 6.20 -7.44
C PRO A 30 55.68 5.96 -6.27
N TRP A 31 55.17 5.52 -5.12
CA TRP A 31 55.87 4.51 -4.33
C TRP A 31 54.93 3.83 -3.32
N PRO A 32 54.95 2.48 -3.24
CA PRO A 32 54.09 1.69 -2.37
C PRO A 32 54.35 1.93 -0.88
N LEU A 33 53.31 1.85 -0.06
CA LEU A 33 53.36 1.20 1.24
C LEU A 33 51.93 0.90 1.72
N LEU A 34 51.76 -0.29 2.30
CA LEU A 34 50.53 -0.78 2.91
C LEU A 34 49.84 0.29 3.78
N ALA A 35 48.63 0.66 3.37
CA ALA A 35 47.58 1.03 4.30
C ALA A 35 46.25 0.63 3.67
N ALA A 36 45.65 -0.44 4.19
CA ALA A 36 44.24 -0.74 3.97
C ALA A 36 43.42 0.38 4.64
N ALA A 37 43.34 1.54 4.00
CA ALA A 37 42.40 2.59 4.33
C ALA A 37 41.02 2.08 3.89
N SER A 38 40.43 1.25 4.76
CA SER A 38 39.02 0.95 4.74
C SER A 38 38.31 2.30 4.74
N CYS A 39 37.72 2.66 3.60
CA CYS A 39 36.80 3.78 3.53
C CYS A 39 35.62 3.37 4.41
N ALA A 40 35.70 3.72 5.70
CA ALA A 40 34.53 3.75 6.55
C ALA A 40 33.63 4.79 5.91
N ALA A 41 32.70 4.33 5.07
CA ALA A 41 31.51 5.10 4.76
C ALA A 41 31.01 5.62 6.11
N PRO A 42 30.84 6.94 6.31
CA PRO A 42 30.22 7.41 7.51
C PRO A 42 28.86 6.72 7.54
N GLY A 43 28.67 5.80 8.48
CA GLY A 43 27.36 5.31 8.83
C GLY A 43 26.61 6.56 9.23
N ALA A 44 25.77 7.07 8.34
CA ALA A 44 24.77 8.06 8.69
C ALA A 44 24.07 7.46 9.90
N LEU A 45 24.33 8.05 11.07
CA LEU A 45 23.74 7.56 12.30
C LEU A 45 22.23 7.64 12.07
N ALA A 46 21.56 6.50 11.96
CA ALA A 46 20.11 6.41 11.80
C ALA A 46 19.34 7.14 12.93
N GLN A 47 20.06 7.67 13.92
CA GLN A 47 19.58 8.49 15.03
C GLN A 47 19.35 9.97 14.67
N ASP A 48 19.94 10.51 13.60
CA ASP A 48 19.74 11.91 13.19
C ASP A 48 18.62 12.09 12.14
N ALA A 49 18.07 10.99 11.64
CA ALA A 49 16.97 11.04 10.69
C ALA A 49 15.68 11.58 11.34
N SER A 50 14.86 12.26 10.54
CA SER A 50 13.53 12.74 10.94
C SER A 50 12.68 11.60 11.53
N PHE A 51 11.79 11.89 12.48
CA PHE A 51 10.95 10.87 13.14
C PHE A 51 10.24 9.94 12.12
N GLY A 52 9.67 10.49 11.06
CA GLY A 52 9.01 9.69 10.03
C GLY A 52 9.95 8.79 9.23
N CYS A 53 11.23 9.15 9.09
CA CYS A 53 12.21 8.29 8.44
C CYS A 53 12.66 7.14 9.33
N LYS A 54 12.75 7.37 10.65
CA LYS A 54 12.96 6.30 11.63
C LYS A 54 11.79 5.31 11.60
N VAL A 55 10.57 5.83 11.59
CA VAL A 55 9.34 5.03 11.45
C VAL A 55 9.35 4.22 10.15
N LEU A 56 9.65 4.85 9.02
CA LEU A 56 9.70 4.17 7.71
C LEU A 56 10.73 3.04 7.71
N LEU A 57 11.93 3.29 8.23
CA LEU A 57 13.00 2.29 8.31
C LEU A 57 12.62 1.12 9.22
N CYS A 58 12.05 1.41 10.39
CA CYS A 58 11.61 0.39 11.34
C CYS A 58 10.43 -0.41 10.82
N ALA A 59 9.49 0.22 10.12
CA ALA A 59 8.38 -0.45 9.46
C ALA A 59 8.87 -1.40 8.35
N ALA A 60 9.86 -1.00 7.56
CA ALA A 60 10.41 -1.85 6.49
C ALA A 60 11.20 -3.07 7.01
N ALA A 61 11.53 -3.14 8.30
CA ALA A 61 12.27 -4.26 8.90
C ALA A 61 11.38 -5.51 9.03
N SER A 62 11.70 -6.56 8.27
CA SER A 62 10.94 -7.81 8.21
C SER A 62 11.67 -9.01 8.84
N ASN A 63 13.00 -8.98 8.97
CA ASN A 63 13.77 -10.04 9.60
C ASN A 63 15.08 -9.51 10.23
N PRO A 64 15.11 -9.26 11.56
CA PRO A 64 14.02 -9.38 12.52
C PRO A 64 12.92 -8.32 12.29
N PRO A 65 11.66 -8.58 12.72
CA PRO A 65 10.62 -7.55 12.73
C PRO A 65 11.00 -6.40 13.67
N TRP A 66 10.33 -5.25 13.54
CA TRP A 66 10.59 -4.07 14.38
C TRP A 66 10.57 -4.34 15.89
N SER A 67 9.77 -5.32 16.34
CA SER A 67 9.69 -5.74 17.75
C SER A 67 10.93 -6.49 18.24
N GLY A 68 11.70 -7.10 17.33
CA GLY A 68 12.97 -7.75 17.62
C GLY A 68 14.18 -6.79 17.57
N ILE A 69 13.97 -5.54 17.15
CA ILE A 69 15.01 -4.51 17.06
C ILE A 69 14.81 -3.51 18.20
N PRO A 70 15.68 -3.48 19.23
CA PRO A 70 15.46 -2.67 20.44
C PRO A 70 15.34 -1.17 20.16
N TYR A 71 15.99 -0.68 19.11
CA TYR A 71 15.87 0.70 18.64
C TYR A 71 14.48 1.02 18.05
N CYS A 72 13.84 0.05 17.39
CA CYS A 72 12.57 0.27 16.70
C CYS A 72 11.35 0.18 17.61
N VAL A 73 11.44 -0.55 18.72
CA VAL A 73 10.35 -0.66 19.70
C VAL A 73 9.82 0.70 20.15
N PRO A 74 10.63 1.63 20.72
CA PRO A 74 10.11 2.93 21.17
C PRO A 74 9.66 3.82 20.02
N VAL A 75 10.29 3.73 18.84
CA VAL A 75 9.92 4.51 17.65
C VAL A 75 8.52 4.12 17.16
N MET A 76 8.26 2.82 17.02
CA MET A 76 6.97 2.31 16.56
C MET A 76 5.87 2.50 17.61
N GLN A 77 6.19 2.40 18.90
CA GLN A 77 5.24 2.71 19.97
C GLN A 77 4.79 4.18 19.95
N GLN A 78 5.71 5.12 19.74
CA GLN A 78 5.37 6.54 19.58
C GLN A 78 4.46 6.77 18.38
N LEU A 79 4.73 6.10 17.26
CA LEU A 79 3.88 6.14 16.08
C LEU A 79 2.47 5.64 16.38
N PHE A 80 2.32 4.44 16.95
CA PHE A 80 1.01 3.87 17.24
C PHE A 80 0.22 4.71 18.26
N SER A 81 0.90 5.34 19.22
CA SER A 81 0.28 6.31 20.12
C SER A 81 -0.27 7.51 19.34
N GLN A 82 0.51 8.13 18.44
CA GLN A 82 0.02 9.25 17.64
C GLN A 82 -1.19 8.86 16.78
N ILE A 83 -1.15 7.69 16.16
CA ILE A 83 -2.25 7.16 15.34
C ILE A 83 -3.49 6.91 16.19
N ALA A 84 -3.34 6.34 17.39
CA ALA A 84 -4.45 6.11 18.32
C ALA A 84 -5.13 7.42 18.76
N HIS A 85 -4.38 8.54 18.78
CA HIS A 85 -4.92 9.88 19.03
C HIS A 85 -5.50 10.56 17.77
N GLY A 86 -5.63 9.85 16.65
CA GLY A 86 -6.16 10.39 15.39
C GLY A 86 -5.09 10.99 14.46
N GLY A 87 -3.81 10.80 14.77
CA GLY A 87 -2.70 11.16 13.90
C GLY A 87 -2.58 10.27 12.67
N GLY A 88 -1.83 10.75 11.66
CA GLY A 88 -1.53 10.01 10.44
C GLY A 88 -0.11 9.43 10.43
N TRP A 89 0.27 8.84 9.30
CA TRP A 89 1.66 8.41 9.10
C TRP A 89 2.59 9.62 8.95
N PRO A 90 3.70 9.71 9.71
CA PRO A 90 4.58 10.87 9.70
C PRO A 90 5.32 11.02 8.35
N PRO A 91 5.62 12.26 7.91
CA PRO A 91 6.41 12.49 6.71
C PRO A 91 7.87 12.08 6.90
N CYS A 92 8.49 11.62 5.81
CA CYS A 92 9.92 11.39 5.69
C CYS A 92 10.41 12.07 4.41
N SER A 93 10.99 13.27 4.56
CA SER A 93 11.48 14.10 3.46
C SER A 93 12.64 13.44 2.71
N GLU A 94 13.47 12.70 3.45
CA GLU A 94 14.62 11.95 2.96
C GLU A 94 14.20 10.82 1.99
N ALA A 95 12.99 10.27 2.16
CA ALA A 95 12.40 9.28 1.27
C ALA A 95 11.38 9.90 0.28
N GLY A 96 11.21 11.22 0.29
CA GLY A 96 10.22 11.91 -0.56
C GLY A 96 8.76 11.62 -0.19
N THR A 97 8.49 11.19 1.05
CA THR A 97 7.13 10.91 1.52
C THR A 97 6.59 12.08 2.33
N SER A 98 5.43 12.59 1.94
CA SER A 98 4.76 13.74 2.60
C SER A 98 3.91 13.34 3.81
N GLY A 99 4.03 12.10 4.29
CA GLY A 99 3.07 11.50 5.21
C GLY A 99 1.90 10.88 4.46
N GLY A 100 1.10 10.07 5.15
CA GLY A 100 0.10 9.22 4.51
C GLY A 100 -1.12 8.92 5.37
N SER A 101 -2.24 8.68 4.69
CA SER A 101 -3.44 8.14 5.33
C SER A 101 -3.25 6.66 5.61
N ILE A 102 -3.75 6.21 6.76
CA ILE A 102 -3.72 4.81 7.13
C ILE A 102 -4.94 4.14 6.53
N GLY A 103 -4.72 3.08 5.77
CA GLY A 103 -5.76 2.21 5.25
C GLY A 103 -6.14 1.13 6.25
N TYR A 104 -7.33 0.57 6.07
CA TYR A 104 -7.85 -0.54 6.85
C TYR A 104 -8.28 -1.68 5.91
N GLN A 105 -7.76 -2.88 6.15
CA GLN A 105 -8.03 -4.11 5.42
C GLN A 105 -8.20 -5.25 6.44
N PRO A 106 -9.43 -5.47 6.94
CA PRO A 106 -9.71 -6.39 8.05
C PRO A 106 -9.53 -7.86 7.71
N TYR A 107 -9.52 -8.22 6.43
CA TYR A 107 -9.55 -9.60 5.97
C TYR A 107 -8.42 -9.88 4.98
N GLN A 108 -7.91 -11.12 5.00
CA GLN A 108 -6.98 -11.62 3.99
C GLN A 108 -7.64 -11.66 2.60
N PRO A 109 -6.88 -11.55 1.49
CA PRO A 109 -7.45 -11.60 0.15
C PRO A 109 -8.20 -12.92 -0.09
N CYS A 110 -9.24 -12.85 -0.92
CA CYS A 110 -9.96 -14.05 -1.36
C CYS A 110 -9.05 -14.95 -2.21
N PRO A 111 -9.25 -16.29 -2.16
CA PRO A 111 -8.50 -17.20 -3.01
C PRO A 111 -8.74 -16.90 -4.50
N ALA A 112 -7.78 -17.26 -5.35
CA ALA A 112 -7.84 -16.99 -6.78
C ALA A 112 -9.15 -17.53 -7.39
N GLY A 113 -9.80 -16.72 -8.23
CA GLY A 113 -11.10 -17.04 -8.84
C GLY A 113 -12.33 -16.72 -7.98
N SER A 114 -12.13 -16.18 -6.77
CA SER A 114 -13.22 -15.68 -5.94
C SER A 114 -13.05 -14.19 -5.62
N ILE A 115 -14.17 -13.54 -5.29
CA ILE A 115 -14.25 -12.12 -4.97
C ILE A 115 -14.78 -11.93 -3.55
N ALA A 116 -14.38 -10.82 -2.93
CA ALA A 116 -14.90 -10.43 -1.64
C ALA A 116 -16.34 -9.91 -1.81
N VAL A 117 -17.21 -10.36 -0.91
CA VAL A 117 -18.63 -10.05 -0.90
C VAL A 117 -19.08 -9.70 0.50
N SER A 118 -20.04 -8.79 0.58
CA SER A 118 -20.72 -8.43 1.83
C SER A 118 -22.19 -8.16 1.56
N MET A 119 -22.97 -8.23 2.62
CA MET A 119 -24.32 -7.69 2.63
C MET A 119 -24.21 -6.25 3.11
N GLY A 120 -24.51 -5.27 2.24
CA GLY A 120 -24.43 -3.87 2.61
C GLY A 120 -25.37 -3.55 3.78
N SER A 121 -25.00 -2.58 4.63
CA SER A 121 -25.88 -2.12 5.70
C SER A 121 -27.20 -1.60 5.12
N GLY A 122 -28.32 -2.26 5.43
CA GLY A 122 -29.64 -1.94 4.88
C GLY A 122 -29.95 -2.60 3.53
N GLN A 123 -29.03 -3.41 2.99
CA GLN A 123 -29.29 -4.29 1.87
C GLN A 123 -29.67 -5.67 2.37
N SER A 124 -30.61 -6.32 1.68
CA SER A 124 -31.00 -7.71 1.91
C SER A 124 -30.26 -8.69 0.97
N SER A 125 -29.25 -8.20 0.25
CA SER A 125 -28.53 -8.93 -0.77
C SER A 125 -27.03 -8.76 -0.66
N TYR A 126 -26.30 -9.78 -1.13
CA TYR A 126 -24.86 -9.73 -1.25
C TYR A 126 -24.43 -8.98 -2.52
N GLY A 127 -23.40 -8.15 -2.37
CA GLY A 127 -22.71 -7.46 -3.45
C GLY A 127 -21.21 -7.67 -3.37
N ALA A 128 -20.51 -7.37 -4.46
CA ALA A 128 -19.06 -7.32 -4.46
C ALA A 128 -18.58 -6.15 -3.58
N ASP A 129 -17.72 -6.45 -2.61
CA ASP A 129 -17.17 -5.48 -1.67
C ASP A 129 -15.73 -5.89 -1.32
N PRO A 130 -14.71 -5.10 -1.70
CA PRO A 130 -13.32 -5.37 -1.34
C PRO A 130 -13.09 -5.55 0.16
N SER A 131 -13.87 -4.86 0.99
CA SER A 131 -13.81 -4.91 2.46
C SER A 131 -14.71 -5.98 3.06
N GLY A 132 -15.44 -6.73 2.23
CA GLY A 132 -16.43 -7.70 2.68
C GLY A 132 -15.83 -8.87 3.45
N SER A 133 -16.59 -9.42 4.40
CA SER A 133 -16.11 -10.47 5.30
C SER A 133 -16.08 -11.87 4.69
N SER A 134 -16.65 -12.04 3.50
CA SER A 134 -16.83 -13.36 2.89
C SER A 134 -16.31 -13.37 1.45
N CYS A 135 -16.00 -14.56 0.94
CA CYS A 135 -15.66 -14.79 -0.45
C CYS A 135 -16.74 -15.61 -1.14
N ALA A 136 -16.94 -15.35 -2.43
CA ALA A 136 -17.75 -16.17 -3.32
C ALA A 136 -17.18 -16.13 -4.73
N THR A 137 -17.50 -17.11 -5.57
CA THR A 137 -17.17 -17.02 -7.00
C THR A 137 -18.07 -15.99 -7.69
N MET A 138 -17.62 -15.43 -8.81
CA MET A 138 -18.48 -14.54 -9.60
C MET A 138 -19.73 -15.26 -10.11
N GLN A 139 -19.61 -16.55 -10.43
CA GLN A 139 -20.71 -17.38 -10.89
C GLN A 139 -21.78 -17.56 -9.79
N ASP A 140 -21.36 -17.86 -8.56
CA ASP A 140 -22.28 -17.99 -7.44
C ASP A 140 -23.00 -16.67 -7.17
N LEU A 141 -22.28 -15.54 -7.20
CA LEU A 141 -22.86 -14.22 -6.98
C LEU A 141 -23.90 -13.88 -8.06
N GLN A 142 -23.60 -14.14 -9.33
CA GLN A 142 -24.53 -13.91 -10.45
C GLN A 142 -25.78 -14.80 -10.36
N SER A 143 -25.59 -16.08 -10.02
CA SER A 143 -26.69 -17.03 -9.86
C SER A 143 -27.63 -16.62 -8.72
N TYR A 144 -27.06 -16.17 -7.60
CA TYR A 144 -27.80 -15.64 -6.46
C TYR A 144 -28.59 -14.39 -6.83
N GLN A 145 -27.97 -13.43 -7.53
CA GLN A 145 -28.63 -12.18 -7.95
C GLN A 145 -29.81 -12.46 -8.90
N THR A 146 -29.67 -13.42 -9.80
CA THR A 146 -30.73 -13.80 -10.74
C THR A 146 -31.90 -14.47 -10.01
N GLN A 147 -31.61 -15.40 -9.09
CA GLN A 147 -32.63 -16.04 -8.27
C GLN A 147 -33.34 -15.03 -7.35
N LEU A 148 -32.60 -14.04 -6.84
CA LEU A 148 -33.18 -12.99 -6.00
C LEU A 148 -34.13 -12.10 -6.80
N GLY A 149 -33.77 -11.76 -8.05
CA GLY A 149 -34.67 -11.04 -8.96
C GLY A 149 -35.96 -11.79 -9.23
N ALA A 150 -35.87 -13.08 -9.52
CA ALA A 150 -37.05 -13.94 -9.72
C ALA A 150 -37.91 -14.07 -8.46
N PHE A 151 -37.27 -14.22 -7.28
CA PHE A 151 -37.97 -14.28 -5.99
C PHE A 151 -38.74 -12.98 -5.72
N ASN A 152 -38.11 -11.81 -5.89
CA ASN A 152 -38.75 -10.52 -5.67
C ASN A 152 -39.94 -10.29 -6.64
N GLN A 153 -39.84 -10.76 -7.89
CA GLN A 153 -40.97 -10.72 -8.83
C GLN A 153 -42.12 -11.64 -8.39
N ALA A 154 -41.82 -12.85 -7.92
CA ALA A 154 -42.82 -13.78 -7.43
C ALA A 154 -43.53 -13.27 -6.16
N GLN A 155 -42.82 -12.57 -5.27
CA GLN A 155 -43.42 -11.95 -4.07
C GLN A 155 -44.44 -10.85 -4.41
N GLY A 156 -44.30 -10.16 -5.55
CA GLY A 156 -45.31 -9.22 -6.04
C GLY A 156 -46.60 -9.88 -6.53
N SER A 157 -46.56 -11.19 -6.80
CA SER A 157 -47.70 -12.00 -7.22
C SER A 157 -48.22 -12.78 -6.02
N GLN A 158 -49.20 -12.22 -5.30
CA GLN A 158 -49.62 -12.69 -3.96
C GLN A 158 -50.13 -14.15 -3.87
N ASN A 159 -50.31 -14.85 -4.99
CA ASN A 159 -50.78 -16.23 -5.00
C ASN A 159 -49.64 -17.21 -5.34
N GLY A 160 -49.16 -17.95 -4.34
CA GLY A 160 -48.16 -19.02 -4.51
C GLY A 160 -46.70 -18.59 -4.45
N ALA A 161 -46.40 -17.42 -3.87
CA ALA A 161 -45.04 -16.91 -3.76
C ALA A 161 -44.15 -17.86 -2.91
N PRO A 162 -42.88 -18.08 -3.30
CA PRO A 162 -41.93 -18.84 -2.49
C PRO A 162 -41.75 -18.16 -1.13
N THR A 163 -41.81 -18.91 -0.03
CA THR A 163 -41.64 -18.35 1.32
C THR A 163 -40.17 -18.14 1.70
N GLN A 164 -39.25 -18.82 1.02
CA GLN A 164 -37.82 -18.77 1.30
C GLN A 164 -37.06 -18.18 0.10
N GLY A 165 -36.25 -17.17 0.38
CA GLY A 165 -35.36 -16.55 -0.60
C GLY A 165 -34.18 -17.48 -0.97
N PRO A 166 -33.46 -17.15 -2.05
CA PRO A 166 -32.29 -17.93 -2.45
C PRO A 166 -31.20 -17.89 -1.37
N THR A 167 -30.52 -19.01 -1.19
CA THR A 167 -29.35 -19.10 -0.31
C THR A 167 -28.09 -18.74 -1.07
N PHE A 168 -27.24 -17.91 -0.48
CA PHE A 168 -25.93 -17.58 -1.04
C PHE A 168 -24.82 -18.35 -0.33
N GLN A 169 -24.08 -19.17 -1.08
CA GLN A 169 -22.94 -19.92 -0.54
C GLN A 169 -21.73 -19.00 -0.47
N THR A 170 -21.25 -18.73 0.74
CA THR A 170 -20.05 -17.93 0.96
C THR A 170 -19.06 -18.65 1.85
N VAL A 171 -17.78 -18.32 1.67
CA VAL A 171 -16.71 -18.80 2.52
C VAL A 171 -16.24 -17.62 3.37
N GLN A 172 -16.21 -17.76 4.69
CA GLN A 172 -15.71 -16.70 5.58
C GLN A 172 -14.23 -16.42 5.30
N ARG A 173 -13.86 -15.14 5.23
CA ARG A 173 -12.46 -14.74 5.06
C ARG A 173 -11.73 -14.84 6.39
N ALA A 174 -10.46 -15.25 6.32
CA ALA A 174 -9.57 -15.16 7.46
C ALA A 174 -9.34 -13.69 7.83
N ALA A 175 -9.36 -13.40 9.13
CA ALA A 175 -9.00 -12.08 9.64
C ALA A 175 -7.54 -11.75 9.31
N ASN A 176 -7.27 -10.49 8.99
CA ASN A 176 -5.93 -10.00 8.80
C ASN A 176 -5.32 -9.66 10.17
N PRO A 177 -4.24 -10.34 10.61
CA PRO A 177 -3.61 -10.05 11.90
C PRO A 177 -3.02 -8.64 11.98
N ASN A 178 -2.74 -8.02 10.83
CA ASN A 178 -2.25 -6.66 10.68
C ASN A 178 -3.20 -5.87 9.78
N PRO A 179 -4.39 -5.47 10.29
CA PRO A 179 -5.45 -4.93 9.44
C PRO A 179 -5.18 -3.50 8.99
N TYR A 180 -4.29 -2.76 9.64
CA TYR A 180 -3.94 -1.41 9.22
C TYR A 180 -2.80 -1.47 8.22
N TYR A 181 -2.79 -0.55 7.26
CA TYR A 181 -1.68 -0.44 6.32
C TYR A 181 -1.37 0.98 5.92
N VAL A 182 -0.16 1.19 5.42
CA VAL A 182 0.24 2.42 4.75
C VAL A 182 0.89 2.08 3.42
N ASP A 183 0.59 2.86 2.40
CA ASP A 183 1.23 2.77 1.09
C ASP A 183 2.39 3.78 1.04
N LEU A 184 3.62 3.26 1.00
CA LEU A 184 4.84 4.05 0.97
C LEU A 184 5.27 4.25 -0.49
N ASN A 185 5.36 5.50 -0.94
CA ASN A 185 5.87 5.82 -2.27
C ASN A 185 7.35 6.21 -2.18
N ALA A 186 8.25 5.35 -2.68
CA ALA A 186 9.67 5.64 -2.77
C ALA A 186 10.09 5.60 -4.24
N GLY A 187 10.37 6.77 -4.84
CA GLY A 187 10.88 6.87 -6.21
C GLY A 187 9.94 6.34 -7.30
N GLY A 188 8.62 6.36 -7.07
CA GLY A 188 7.61 5.89 -8.03
C GLY A 188 7.13 4.45 -7.81
N ALA A 189 7.75 3.70 -6.90
CA ALA A 189 7.27 2.39 -6.44
C ALA A 189 6.43 2.54 -5.17
N VAL A 190 5.21 2.00 -5.19
CA VAL A 190 4.33 1.94 -4.02
C VAL A 190 4.48 0.59 -3.32
N THR A 191 4.95 0.62 -2.07
CA THR A 191 5.06 -0.58 -1.21
C THR A 191 4.07 -0.48 -0.07
N ARG A 192 3.23 -1.51 0.10
CA ARG A 192 2.26 -1.56 1.20
C ARG A 192 2.87 -2.21 2.44
N PHE A 193 2.86 -1.49 3.56
CA PHE A 193 3.25 -2.01 4.85
C PHE A 193 2.02 -2.23 5.72
N PHE A 194 1.80 -3.46 6.20
CA PHE A 194 0.72 -3.82 7.11
C PHE A 194 1.21 -3.81 8.57
N PHE A 195 0.39 -3.30 9.48
CA PHE A 195 0.68 -3.25 10.91
C PHE A 195 -0.59 -3.41 11.77
N ASN A 196 -0.37 -3.66 13.05
CA ASN A 196 -1.39 -3.65 14.08
C ASN A 196 -0.95 -2.70 15.20
N PRO A 197 -1.72 -1.63 15.51
CA PRO A 197 -1.41 -0.72 16.61
C PRO A 197 -1.70 -1.32 17.99
N ALA A 198 -2.44 -2.45 18.07
CA ALA A 198 -2.58 -3.18 19.31
C ALA A 198 -1.24 -3.84 19.68
N PRO A 199 -0.75 -3.68 20.92
CA PRO A 199 0.41 -4.43 21.36
C PRO A 199 0.12 -5.94 21.33
N PRO A 200 1.12 -6.79 21.05
CA PRO A 200 0.99 -8.24 21.17
C PRO A 200 0.71 -8.68 22.61
#